data_AF-A0A0G4KJ38-F1
#
_entry.id   AF-A0A0G4KJ38-F1
#
_cell.length_a   1.000
_cell.length_b   1.000
_cell.length_c   1.000
_cell.angle_alpha   90.00
_cell.angle_beta   90.00
_cell.angle_gamma   90.00
#
_symmetry.space_group_name_H-M   'P 1'
#
loop_
_entity.id
_entity.type
_entity.pdbx_description
1 polymer ?
#
loop_
_entity_poly.entity_id
_entity_poly.type
_entity_poly.pdbx_seq_one_letter_code
_entity_poly.pdbx_strand_id
1 'polypeptide(L)'
;MVKPKEEVISEFNSLVNMTASDLETWLKSDDANSAGWPKDDADGDGETVGHESGRKIVEILKANPDRKEDKYTDEQVEHMRKVVAYCKRHLAQEAKGNEEKTDEEVKKTK
;
A
#
# COMPACT_ATOMS: atom_id res chain seq x y z
N MET A 1 13.07 -9.62 -14.89
CA MET A 1 13.65 -10.25 -13.68
C MET A 1 12.83 -9.82 -12.48
N VAL A 2 12.50 -10.73 -11.57
CA VAL A 2 11.83 -10.38 -10.31
C VAL A 2 12.87 -9.71 -9.40
N LYS A 3 12.49 -8.62 -8.73
CA LYS A 3 13.40 -7.91 -7.81
C LYS A 3 13.86 -8.81 -6.66
N PRO A 4 15.13 -8.67 -6.22
CA PRO A 4 15.64 -9.32 -5.01
C PRO A 4 14.77 -9.03 -3.78
N LYS A 5 14.80 -9.94 -2.80
CA LYS A 5 13.99 -9.84 -1.57
C LYS A 5 14.36 -8.60 -0.76
N GLU A 6 15.65 -8.33 -0.66
CA GLU A 6 16.25 -7.24 0.10
C GLU A 6 15.80 -5.88 -0.48
N GLU A 7 15.83 -5.73 -1.80
CA GLU A 7 15.37 -4.52 -2.48
C GLU A 7 13.88 -4.27 -2.23
N VAL A 8 13.05 -5.32 -2.28
CA VAL A 8 11.61 -5.21 -2.04
C VAL A 8 11.32 -4.80 -0.60
N ILE A 9 12.00 -5.41 0.38
CA ILE A 9 11.82 -5.07 1.79
C ILE A 9 12.21 -3.63 2.05
N SER A 10 13.36 -3.19 1.52
CA SER A 10 13.82 -1.81 1.66
C SER A 10 12.81 -0.82 1.06
N GLU A 11 12.33 -1.08 -0.15
CA GLU A 11 11.33 -0.24 -0.81
C GLU A 11 9.99 -0.23 -0.05
N PHE A 12 9.54 -1.38 0.45
CA PHE A 12 8.33 -1.50 1.24
C PHE A 12 8.43 -0.66 2.52
N ASN A 13 9.54 -0.78 3.25
CA ASN A 13 9.76 -0.01 4.47
C ASN A 13 9.87 1.50 4.23
N SER A 14 10.35 1.92 3.06
CA SER A 14 10.36 3.32 2.66
C SER A 14 8.97 3.84 2.27
N LEU A 15 8.13 3.02 1.66
CA LEU A 15 6.81 3.42 1.15
C LEU A 15 5.71 3.33 2.21
N VAL A 16 5.76 2.31 3.08
CA VAL A 16 4.78 2.09 4.15
C VAL A 16 5.29 2.71 5.44
N ASN A 17 5.06 4.01 5.58
CA ASN A 17 5.55 4.85 6.68
C ASN A 17 4.59 4.95 7.90
N MET A 18 3.40 4.37 7.82
CA MET A 18 2.44 4.32 8.93
C MET A 18 2.73 3.16 9.89
N THR A 19 2.32 3.28 11.15
CA THR A 19 2.32 2.16 12.09
C THR A 19 1.15 1.21 11.81
N ALA A 20 1.20 -0.01 12.35
CA ALA A 20 0.09 -0.96 12.26
C ALA A 20 -1.21 -0.39 12.82
N SER A 21 -1.13 0.32 13.96
CA SER A 21 -2.28 0.92 14.64
C SER A 21 -2.89 2.08 13.85
N ASP A 22 -2.05 2.93 13.25
CA ASP A 22 -2.53 4.05 12.43
C ASP A 22 -3.20 3.53 11.16
N LEU A 23 -2.60 2.54 10.50
CA LEU A 23 -3.17 1.94 9.31
C LEU A 23 -4.48 1.21 9.62
N GLU A 24 -4.56 0.48 10.73
CA GLU A 24 -5.81 -0.18 11.16
C GLU A 24 -6.91 0.84 11.48
N THR A 25 -6.56 1.98 12.08
CA THR A 25 -7.50 3.08 12.34
C THR A 25 -8.00 3.66 11.03
N TRP A 26 -7.09 3.93 10.08
CA TRP A 26 -7.44 4.45 8.77
C TRP A 26 -8.36 3.52 8.00
N LEU A 27 -8.09 2.21 8.00
CA LEU A 27 -8.93 1.20 7.33
C LEU A 27 -10.38 1.18 7.84
N LYS A 28 -10.63 1.60 9.08
CA LYS A 28 -11.99 1.69 9.66
C LYS A 28 -12.74 2.97 9.26
N SER A 29 -12.08 3.92 8.60
CA SER A 29 -12.70 5.19 8.18
C SER A 29 -13.61 5.01 6.97
N ASP A 30 -14.60 5.90 6.82
CA ASP A 30 -15.48 5.93 5.65
C ASP A 30 -14.71 6.16 4.34
N ASP A 31 -13.61 6.92 4.39
CA ASP A 31 -12.73 7.16 3.25
C ASP A 31 -12.06 5.86 2.78
N ALA A 32 -11.60 5.02 3.70
CA ALA A 32 -11.00 3.73 3.34
C ALA A 32 -12.04 2.72 2.85
N ASN A 33 -13.24 2.71 3.46
CA ASN A 33 -14.33 1.83 3.07
C ASN A 33 -14.90 2.15 1.67
N SER A 34 -14.86 3.43 1.28
CA SER A 34 -15.27 3.87 -0.06
C SER A 34 -14.15 3.79 -1.10
N ALA A 35 -12.91 3.46 -0.68
CA ALA A 35 -11.75 3.36 -1.54
C ALA A 35 -11.47 1.93 -2.05
N GLY A 36 -11.00 1.85 -3.29
CA GLY A 36 -10.51 0.62 -3.89
C GLY A 36 -11.47 -0.01 -4.90
N TRP A 37 -10.97 -1.02 -5.61
CA TRP A 37 -11.76 -1.75 -6.59
C TRP A 37 -12.52 -2.89 -5.90
N PRO A 38 -13.84 -3.06 -6.16
CA PRO A 38 -14.56 -4.24 -5.70
C PRO A 38 -13.88 -5.50 -6.25
N LYS A 39 -13.88 -6.57 -5.47
CA LYS A 39 -13.50 -7.89 -5.99
C LYS A 39 -14.62 -8.43 -6.87
N ASP A 40 -14.25 -9.14 -7.93
CA ASP A 40 -15.21 -9.78 -8.83
C ASP A 40 -16.14 -10.78 -8.11
N ASP A 41 -15.69 -11.35 -6.98
CA ASP A 41 -16.46 -12.31 -6.14
C ASP A 41 -16.98 -11.71 -4.83
N ALA A 42 -17.00 -10.38 -4.66
CA ALA A 42 -17.54 -9.76 -3.45
C ALA A 42 -19.08 -9.72 -3.51
N ASP A 43 -19.73 -10.80 -3.06
CA ASP A 43 -21.17 -10.84 -2.78
C ASP A 43 -21.52 -9.87 -1.63
N GLY A 44 -21.68 -8.59 -1.95
CA GLY A 44 -22.39 -7.61 -1.10
C GLY A 44 -21.70 -7.12 0.19
N ASP A 45 -20.57 -7.70 0.61
CA ASP A 45 -19.92 -7.35 1.89
C ASP A 45 -19.04 -6.09 1.83
N GLY A 46 -18.88 -5.46 0.65
CA GLY A 46 -18.11 -4.22 0.49
C GLY A 46 -16.59 -4.39 0.52
N GLU A 47 -16.09 -5.63 0.53
CA GLU A 47 -14.66 -5.92 0.58
C GLU A 47 -13.93 -5.60 -0.74
N THR A 48 -13.01 -4.63 -0.71
CA THR A 48 -12.21 -4.23 -1.87
C THR A 48 -10.85 -4.92 -1.94
N VAL A 49 -10.21 -4.90 -3.10
CA VAL A 49 -8.80 -5.37 -3.25
C VAL A 49 -7.86 -4.55 -2.34
N GLY A 50 -8.12 -3.25 -2.22
CA GLY A 50 -7.33 -2.33 -1.39
C GLY A 50 -7.48 -2.64 0.09
N HIS A 51 -8.71 -2.89 0.55
CA HIS A 51 -9.00 -3.16 1.95
C HIS A 51 -8.34 -4.47 2.44
N GLU A 52 -8.42 -5.54 1.65
CA GLU A 52 -7.72 -6.80 1.95
C GLU A 52 -6.21 -6.60 2.00
N SER A 53 -5.64 -5.87 1.04
CA SER A 53 -4.21 -5.58 1.01
C SER A 53 -3.81 -4.77 2.25
N GLY A 54 -4.61 -3.80 2.67
CA GLY A 54 -4.38 -3.03 3.89
C GLY A 54 -4.33 -3.91 5.12
N ARG A 55 -5.26 -4.86 5.28
CA ARG A 55 -5.24 -5.81 6.41
C ARG A 55 -3.98 -6.68 6.42
N LYS A 56 -3.55 -7.18 5.27
CA LYS A 56 -2.29 -7.94 5.16
C LYS A 56 -1.07 -7.10 5.54
N ILE A 57 -1.03 -5.82 5.17
CA ILE A 57 0.04 -4.91 5.60
C ILE A 57 0.01 -4.75 7.12
N VAL A 58 -1.16 -4.59 7.75
CA VAL A 58 -1.29 -4.52 9.21
C VAL A 58 -0.74 -5.79 9.87
N GLU A 59 -1.05 -6.97 9.34
CA GLU A 59 -0.52 -8.25 9.86
C GLU A 59 1.01 -8.34 9.75
N ILE A 60 1.58 -7.93 8.61
CA ILE A 60 3.03 -7.86 8.39
C ILE A 60 3.69 -6.93 9.42
N LEU A 61 3.12 -5.74 9.64
CA LEU A 61 3.64 -4.76 10.59
C LEU A 61 3.52 -5.23 12.04
N LYS A 62 2.44 -5.94 12.40
CA LYS A 62 2.27 -6.54 13.73
C LYS A 62 3.25 -7.68 13.98
N ALA A 63 3.54 -8.49 12.96
CA ALA A 63 4.48 -9.61 13.05
C ALA A 63 5.95 -9.15 13.16
N ASN A 64 6.29 -7.99 12.58
CA ASN A 64 7.65 -7.46 12.57
C ASN A 64 7.66 -5.93 12.82
N PRO A 65 7.36 -5.48 14.05
CA PRO A 65 7.24 -4.05 14.38
C PRO A 65 8.56 -3.29 14.25
N ASP A 66 9.69 -3.97 14.45
CA ASP A 66 11.04 -3.41 14.29
C ASP A 66 11.48 -3.33 12.81
N ARG A 67 10.69 -3.87 11.88
CA ARG A 67 10.97 -3.89 10.43
C ARG A 67 12.32 -4.52 10.06
N LYS A 68 12.70 -5.58 10.79
CA LYS A 68 13.95 -6.32 10.57
C LYS A 68 13.89 -7.15 9.30
N GLU A 69 14.82 -6.94 8.37
CA GLU A 69 14.77 -7.53 7.01
C GLU A 69 14.78 -9.06 7.01
N ASP A 70 15.51 -9.66 7.95
CA ASP A 70 15.67 -11.10 8.14
C ASP A 70 14.44 -11.80 8.76
N LYS A 71 13.46 -11.03 9.25
CA LYS A 71 12.27 -11.55 9.95
C LYS A 71 11.03 -11.68 9.07
N TYR A 72 11.13 -11.39 7.78
CA TYR A 72 10.00 -11.55 6.86
C TYR A 72 9.96 -12.91 6.19
N THR A 73 8.80 -13.54 6.21
CA THR A 73 8.54 -14.78 5.46
C THR A 73 8.48 -14.49 3.96
N ASP A 74 8.70 -15.51 3.13
CA ASP A 74 8.68 -15.31 1.68
C ASP A 74 7.29 -14.86 1.18
N GLU A 75 6.21 -15.40 1.75
CA GLU A 75 4.84 -14.96 1.48
C GLU A 75 4.61 -13.47 1.80
N GLN A 76 5.15 -12.99 2.93
CA GLN A 76 5.08 -11.58 3.28
C GLN A 76 5.81 -10.73 2.24
N VAL A 77 7.00 -11.15 1.79
CA VAL A 77 7.74 -10.41 0.77
C VAL A 77 7.04 -10.48 -0.59
N GLU A 78 6.39 -11.57 -0.94
CA GLU A 78 5.54 -11.63 -2.15
C GLU A 78 4.41 -10.61 -2.10
N HIS A 79 3.76 -10.45 -0.94
CA HIS A 79 2.77 -9.40 -0.77
C HIS A 79 3.40 -8.00 -0.86
N MET A 80 4.54 -7.77 -0.23
CA MET A 80 5.29 -6.51 -0.34
C MET A 80 5.62 -6.16 -1.79
N ARG A 81 5.98 -7.13 -2.64
CA ARG A 81 6.22 -6.89 -4.08
C ARG A 81 5.00 -6.26 -4.76
N LYS A 82 3.81 -6.75 -4.44
CA LYS A 82 2.55 -6.23 -5.00
C LYS A 82 2.31 -4.79 -4.52
N VAL A 83 2.49 -4.55 -3.22
CA VAL A 83 2.34 -3.21 -2.60
C VAL A 83 3.33 -2.21 -3.21
N VAL A 84 4.62 -2.54 -3.25
CA VAL A 84 5.67 -1.68 -3.81
C VAL A 84 5.39 -1.36 -5.28
N ALA A 85 5.03 -2.36 -6.08
CA ALA A 85 4.69 -2.15 -7.49
C ALA A 85 3.46 -1.24 -7.66
N TYR A 86 2.45 -1.42 -6.82
CA TYR A 86 1.25 -0.57 -6.81
C TYR A 86 1.58 0.88 -6.47
N CYS A 87 2.27 1.12 -5.36
CA CYS A 87 2.67 2.45 -4.91
C CYS A 87 3.53 3.17 -5.95
N LYS A 88 4.53 2.49 -6.52
CA LYS A 88 5.40 3.08 -7.55
C LYS A 88 4.65 3.45 -8.82
N ARG A 89 3.71 2.60 -9.26
CA ARG A 89 2.86 2.91 -10.41
C ARG A 89 2.00 4.15 -10.14
N HIS A 90 1.41 4.25 -8.95
CA HIS A 90 0.61 5.43 -8.55
C HIS A 90 1.46 6.69 -8.53
N LEU A 91 2.60 6.67 -7.84
CA LEU A 91 3.52 7.81 -7.79
C LEU A 91 3.98 8.27 -9.19
N ALA A 92 4.24 7.33 -10.10
CA ALA A 92 4.60 7.65 -11.48
C ALA A 92 3.42 8.23 -12.28
N GLN A 93 2.19 7.75 -12.05
CA GLN A 93 0.98 8.29 -12.68
C GLN A 93 0.66 9.70 -12.15
N GLU A 94 0.79 9.93 -10.84
CA GLU A 94 0.63 11.23 -10.22
C GLU A 94 1.68 12.23 -10.71
N ALA A 95 2.95 11.81 -10.80
CA ALA A 95 4.01 12.65 -11.33
C ALA A 95 3.69 13.13 -12.75
N LYS A 96 3.31 12.21 -13.65
CA LYS A 96 2.90 12.56 -15.03
C LYS A 96 1.70 13.50 -15.06
N GLY A 97 0.67 13.22 -14.27
CA GLY A 97 -0.52 14.07 -14.23
C GLY A 97 -0.27 15.46 -13.64
N ASN A 98 0.80 15.63 -12.86
CA ASN A 98 1.20 16.93 -12.32
C ASN A 98 2.11 17.72 -13.28
N GLU A 99 2.84 17.07 -14.17
CA GLU A 99 3.60 17.75 -15.24
C GLU A 99 2.68 18.54 -16.18
N GLU A 100 1.42 18.14 -16.29
CA GLU A 100 0.39 18.78 -17.13
C GLU A 100 -0.39 19.88 -16.41
N LYS A 101 -0.12 20.15 -15.13
CA LYS A 101 -0.86 21.07 -14.27
C LYS A 101 -0.01 22.25 -13.83
N THR A 102 -0.64 23.39 -13.55
CA THR A 102 0.03 24.53 -12.92
C THR A 102 0.35 24.26 -11.44
N ASP A 103 1.33 24.96 -10.87
CA ASP A 103 1.70 24.84 -9.46
C ASP A 103 0.51 25.05 -8.48
N GLU A 104 -0.45 25.90 -8.84
CA GLU A 104 -1.65 26.12 -8.04
C GLU A 104 -2.63 24.93 -8.09
N GLU A 105 -2.68 24.23 -9.22
CA GLU A 105 -3.52 23.04 -9.41
C GLU A 105 -2.91 21.81 -8.72
N VAL A 106 -1.58 21.67 -8.75
CA VAL A 106 -0.86 20.59 -8.05
C VAL A 106 -1.03 20.69 -6.52
N LYS A 107 -1.05 21.92 -5.98
CA LYS A 107 -1.28 22.15 -4.54
C LYS A 107 -2.68 21.75 -4.06
N LYS A 108 -3.67 21.73 -4.95
CA LYS A 108 -5.06 21.34 -4.62
C LYS A 108 -5.29 19.83 -4.66
N THR A 109 -4.36 19.06 -5.23
CA THR A 109 -4.47 17.60 -5.36
C THR A 109 -3.78 16.82 -4.24
N LYS A 110 -3.18 17.52 -3.27
CA LYS A 110 -2.56 16.96 -2.07
C LYS A 110 -3.36 17.35 -0.84
#